data_AF-A0A1X1D474-F1
#
_entry.id   AF-A0A1X1D474-F1
#
_cell.length_a   1.000
_cell.length_b   1.000
_cell.length_c   1.000
_cell.angle_alpha   90.00
_cell.angle_beta   90.00
_cell.angle_gamma   90.00
#
_symmetry.space_group_name_H-M   'P 1'
#
loop_
_entity.id
_entity.type
_entity.pdbx_description
1 polymer ?
#
loop_
_entity_poly.entity_id
_entity_poly.type
_entity_poly.pdbx_seq_one_letter_code
_entity_poly.pdbx_strand_id
1 'polypeptide(L)'
;MDFKMFEARLQQWQHLHFTAIELNQRDGKFEIYATAAEHQTLSQLFICRASDETHAQEQIKQFRSWLHKLNLGRTKRKLQQFNRTATVNFHATKSVALK
;
A
#
# COMPACT_ATOMS: atom_id res chain seq x y z
N MET A 1 -3.61 -12.45 12.83
CA MET A 1 -4.26 -11.37 12.05
C MET A 1 -4.61 -11.94 10.69
N ASP A 2 -5.80 -11.65 10.14
CA ASP A 2 -6.18 -12.07 8.78
C ASP A 2 -5.93 -10.97 7.73
N PHE A 3 -6.08 -11.32 6.44
CA PHE A 3 -5.85 -10.41 5.32
C PHE A 3 -6.75 -9.17 5.35
N LYS A 4 -8.03 -9.31 5.72
CA LYS A 4 -8.99 -8.19 5.71
C LYS A 4 -8.66 -7.19 6.81
N MET A 5 -8.30 -7.68 8.00
CA MET A 5 -7.80 -6.82 9.07
C MET A 5 -6.53 -6.10 8.65
N PHE A 6 -5.60 -6.79 7.98
CA PHE A 6 -4.36 -6.18 7.49
C PHE A 6 -4.64 -5.07 6.47
N GLU A 7 -5.50 -5.34 5.49
CA GLU A 7 -5.91 -4.34 4.50
C GLU A 7 -6.59 -3.13 5.17
N ALA A 8 -7.55 -3.38 6.07
CA ALA A 8 -8.23 -2.31 6.79
C ALA A 8 -7.27 -1.45 7.62
N ARG A 9 -6.25 -2.07 8.23
CA ARG A 9 -5.21 -1.36 8.98
C ARG A 9 -4.41 -0.41 8.09
N LEU A 10 -3.97 -0.86 6.92
CA LEU A 10 -3.27 0.00 5.95
C LEU A 10 -4.18 1.10 5.39
N GLN A 11 -5.47 0.82 5.20
CA GLN A 11 -6.44 1.79 4.70
C GLN A 11 -6.72 2.95 5.67
N GLN A 12 -6.44 2.79 6.98
CA GLN A 12 -6.48 3.93 7.92
C GLN A 12 -5.60 5.08 7.42
N TRP A 13 -4.48 4.76 6.75
CA TRP A 13 -3.52 5.70 6.20
C TRP A 13 -3.58 5.68 4.68
N GLN A 14 -4.78 5.82 4.13
CA GLN A 14 -5.07 5.74 2.69
C GLN A 14 -4.25 6.68 1.79
N HIS A 15 -3.75 7.80 2.33
CA HIS A 15 -2.90 8.74 1.60
C HIS A 15 -1.46 8.25 1.45
N LEU A 16 -1.01 7.31 2.30
CA LEU A 16 0.34 6.77 2.26
C LEU A 16 0.43 5.50 1.41
N HIS A 17 1.60 5.31 0.82
CA HIS A 17 1.97 4.14 0.07
C HIS A 17 3.01 3.33 0.82
N PHE A 18 2.53 2.36 1.60
CA PHE A 18 3.39 1.39 2.26
C PHE A 18 4.10 0.51 1.23
N THR A 19 5.42 0.43 1.32
CA THR A 19 6.29 -0.30 0.38
C THR A 19 7.06 -1.44 1.04
N ALA A 20 7.21 -1.41 2.36
CA ALA A 20 7.93 -2.44 3.10
C ALA A 20 7.24 -2.85 4.40
N ILE A 21 7.65 -4.03 4.89
CA ILE A 21 7.29 -4.58 6.20
C ILE A 21 8.59 -4.84 6.96
N GLU A 22 8.69 -4.24 8.14
CA GLU A 22 9.88 -4.22 8.99
C GLU A 22 9.60 -4.87 10.35
N LEU A 23 10.64 -5.47 10.91
CA LEU A 23 10.64 -6.03 12.25
C LEU A 23 11.52 -5.17 13.14
N ASN A 24 10.97 -4.71 14.26
CA ASN A 24 11.72 -4.05 15.30
C ASN A 24 11.73 -4.93 16.55
N GLN A 25 12.90 -5.07 17.17
CA GLN A 25 13.02 -5.70 18.48
C GLN A 25 13.18 -4.62 19.54
N ARG A 26 12.23 -4.54 20.47
CA ARG A 26 12.29 -3.63 21.63
C ARG A 26 11.92 -4.37 22.91
N ASP A 27 12.71 -4.22 23.97
CA ASP A 27 12.42 -4.80 25.29
C ASP A 27 12.12 -6.32 25.29
N GLY A 28 12.80 -7.08 24.42
CA GLY A 28 12.57 -8.52 24.27
C GLY A 28 11.29 -8.88 23.50
N LYS A 29 10.75 -7.93 22.72
CA LYS A 29 9.48 -8.03 21.99
C LYS A 29 9.72 -7.85 20.51
N PHE A 30 8.97 -8.58 19.69
CA PHE A 30 9.04 -8.51 18.23
C PHE A 30 7.86 -7.70 17.69
N GLU A 31 8.10 -6.48 17.23
CA GLU A 31 7.08 -5.57 16.73
C GLU A 31 7.16 -5.45 15.21
N ILE A 32 6.03 -5.62 14.54
CA ILE A 32 5.97 -5.62 13.07
C ILE A 32 5.30 -4.32 12.60
N TYR A 33 5.96 -3.64 11.67
CA TYR A 33 5.55 -2.36 11.13
C TYR A 33 5.42 -2.40 9.61
N ALA A 34 4.47 -1.64 9.06
CA ALA A 34 4.45 -1.27 7.65
C ALA A 34 5.16 0.09 7.48
N THR A 35 6.02 0.20 6.49
CA THR A 35 6.78 1.44 6.24
C THR A 35 6.45 2.03 4.87
N ALA A 36 6.25 3.34 4.87
CA ALA A 36 6.04 4.16 3.68
C ALA A 36 7.15 5.21 3.63
N ALA A 37 7.92 5.21 2.54
CA ALA A 37 8.95 6.20 2.28
C ALA A 37 8.46 7.12 1.16
N GLU A 38 8.01 8.31 1.52
CA GLU A 38 7.52 9.33 0.58
C GLU A 38 8.22 10.66 0.85
N HIS A 39 8.75 11.29 -0.20
CA HIS A 39 9.29 12.66 -0.17
C HIS A 39 10.17 12.96 1.07
N GLN A 40 11.15 12.10 1.35
CA GLN A 40 12.10 12.19 2.48
C GLN A 40 11.52 11.94 3.88
N THR A 41 10.23 11.61 3.98
CA THR A 41 9.60 11.23 5.25
C THR A 41 9.44 9.71 5.31
N LEU A 42 9.92 9.10 6.39
CA LEU A 42 9.72 7.69 6.68
C LEU A 42 8.58 7.55 7.69
N SER A 43 7.46 7.02 7.23
CA SER A 43 6.28 6.77 8.05
C SER A 43 6.20 5.30 8.41
N GLN A 44 6.07 4.99 9.70
CA GLN A 44 5.92 3.62 10.19
C GLN A 44 4.55 3.44 10.85
N LEU A 45 3.83 2.39 10.47
CA LEU A 45 2.54 2.02 11.02
C LEU A 45 2.66 0.69 11.77
N PHE A 46 2.28 0.68 13.04
CA PHE A 46 2.25 -0.54 13.84
C PHE A 46 1.15 -1.51 13.38
N ILE A 47 1.55 -2.76 13.07
CA ILE A 47 0.64 -3.83 12.65
C ILE A 47 0.28 -4.70 13.83
N CYS A 48 1.26 -5.42 14.37
CA CYS A 48 1.08 -6.33 15.49
C CYS A 48 2.41 -6.64 16.16
N ARG A 49 2.31 -7.37 17.27
CA ARG A 49 3.45 -7.84 18.04
C ARG A 49 3.43 -9.36 18.09
N ALA A 50 4.61 -9.96 18.01
CA ALA A 50 4.86 -11.37 18.19
C ALA A 50 5.67 -11.62 19.48
N SER A 51 5.42 -12.77 20.08
CA SER A 51 6.09 -13.22 21.32
C SER A 51 7.40 -13.97 21.04
N ASP A 52 7.54 -14.47 19.81
CA ASP A 52 8.64 -15.32 19.36
C ASP A 52 9.14 -14.83 18.00
N GLU A 53 10.43 -15.01 17.76
CA GLU A 53 11.10 -14.57 16.53
C GLU A 53 10.65 -15.37 15.32
N THR A 54 10.52 -16.70 15.46
CA THR A 54 10.10 -17.59 14.37
C THR A 54 8.72 -17.20 13.87
N HIS A 55 7.78 -17.00 14.79
CA HIS A 55 6.42 -16.57 14.51
C HIS A 55 6.40 -15.16 13.90
N ALA A 56 7.27 -14.25 14.37
CA ALA A 56 7.39 -12.92 13.77
C ALA A 56 7.84 -13.01 12.30
N GLN A 57 8.82 -13.86 12.00
CA GLN A 57 9.33 -14.06 10.64
C GLN A 57 8.28 -14.66 9.70
N GLU A 58 7.49 -15.63 10.17
CA GLU A 58 6.37 -16.19 9.41
C GLU A 58 5.32 -15.12 9.09
N GLN A 59 4.93 -14.32 10.09
CA GLN A 59 3.99 -13.22 9.90
C GLN A 59 4.51 -12.17 8.91
N ILE A 60 5.80 -11.81 8.98
CA ILE A 60 6.42 -10.86 8.04
C ILE A 60 6.34 -11.39 6.61
N LYS A 61 6.67 -12.66 6.37
CA LYS A 61 6.58 -13.28 5.03
C LYS A 61 5.15 -13.18 4.48
N GLN A 62 4.16 -13.48 5.33
CA GLN A 62 2.75 -13.39 4.97
C GLN A 62 2.33 -11.94 4.66
N PHE A 63 2.69 -10.99 5.53
CA PHE A 63 2.36 -9.58 5.35
C PHE A 63 3.04 -8.96 4.14
N ARG A 64 4.28 -9.34 3.82
CA ARG A 64 4.96 -8.92 2.58
C ARG A 64 4.21 -9.40 1.34
N SER A 65 3.76 -10.65 1.35
CA SER A 65 2.96 -11.22 0.26
C SER A 65 1.64 -10.47 0.08
N TRP A 66 0.97 -10.13 1.19
CA TRP A 66 -0.26 -9.35 1.17
C TRP A 66 -0.05 -7.91 0.72
N LEU A 67 0.99 -7.24 1.22
CA LEU A 67 1.35 -5.89 0.80
C LEU A 67 1.63 -5.84 -0.71
N HIS A 68 2.38 -6.81 -1.22
CA HIS A 68 2.63 -6.93 -2.66
C HIS A 68 1.32 -7.07 -3.45
N LYS A 69 0.40 -7.93 -3.01
CA LYS A 69 -0.92 -8.10 -3.64
C LYS A 69 -1.73 -6.80 -3.66
N LEU A 70 -1.73 -6.03 -2.57
CA LEU A 70 -2.40 -4.74 -2.48
C LEU A 70 -1.77 -3.69 -3.41
N ASN A 71 -0.44 -3.64 -3.47
CA ASN A 71 0.30 -2.72 -4.33
C ASN A 71 0.07 -3.03 -5.82
N LEU A 72 0.03 -4.29 -6.22
CA LEU A 72 -0.36 -4.69 -7.59
C LEU A 72 -1.77 -4.20 -7.93
N GLY A 73 -2.73 -4.36 -7.01
CA GLY A 73 -4.10 -3.85 -7.20
C GLY A 73 -4.18 -2.31 -7.29
N ARG A 74 -3.29 -1.61 -6.58
CA ARG A 74 -3.20 -0.13 -6.63
C ARG A 74 -2.63 0.34 -7.96
N THR A 75 -1.57 -0.31 -8.47
CA THR A 75 -0.98 -0.02 -9.78
C THR A 75 -1.99 -0.24 -10.91
N LYS A 76 -2.74 -1.34 -10.88
CA LYS A 76 -3.81 -1.60 -11.88
C LYS A 76 -4.89 -0.52 -11.87
N ARG A 77 -5.32 -0.08 -10.68
CA ARG A 77 -6.30 1.02 -10.54
C ARG A 77 -5.77 2.35 -11.08
N LYS A 78 -4.51 2.71 -10.77
CA LYS A 78 -3.87 3.91 -11.32
C LYS A 78 -3.79 3.86 -12.85
N LEU A 79 -3.39 2.73 -13.46
CA LEU A 79 -3.36 2.58 -14.92
C LEU A 79 -4.76 2.71 -15.55
N GLN A 80 -5.79 2.08 -14.97
CA GLN A 80 -7.16 2.21 -15.47
C GLN A 80 -7.69 3.64 -15.39
N GLN A 81 -7.33 4.37 -14.33
CA GLN A 81 -7.73 5.77 -14.17
C GLN A 81 -7.04 6.67 -15.21
N PHE A 82 -5.74 6.46 -15.47
CA PHE A 82 -5.01 7.14 -16.54
C PHE A 82 -5.62 6.88 -17.92
N ASN A 83 -5.98 5.64 -18.22
CA ASN A 83 -6.60 5.28 -19.50
C ASN A 83 -7.96 5.95 -19.68
N ARG A 84 -8.77 6.09 -18.61
CA ARG A 84 -10.06 6.80 -18.66
C ARG A 84 -9.91 8.30 -18.92
N THR A 85 -8.93 8.95 -18.32
CA THR A 85 -8.66 10.38 -18.58
C THR A 85 -8.11 10.63 -19.98
N ALA A 86 -7.36 9.69 -20.57
CA ALA A 86 -6.88 9.81 -21.94
C ALA A 86 -8.05 9.76 -22.95
N THR A 87 -9.05 8.91 -22.73
CA THR A 87 -10.20 8.80 -23.65
C THR A 87 -11.12 10.03 -23.63
N VAL A 88 -11.24 10.74 -22.50
CA VAL A 88 -12.07 11.96 -22.40
C VAL A 88 -11.47 13.12 -23.22
N ASN A 89 -10.14 13.20 -23.30
CA ASN A 89 -9.47 14.27 -24.06
C ASN A 89 -9.54 14.10 -25.59
N PHE A 90 -9.91 12.92 -26.11
CA PHE A 90 -10.04 12.70 -27.55
C PHE A 90 -11.40 13.10 -28.14
N HIS A 91 -12.41 13.38 -27.30
CA HIS A 91 -13.76 13.71 -27.77
C HIS A 91 -14.10 15.21 -27.75
N ALA A 92 -13.22 16.07 -27.23
CA ALA A 92 -13.48 17.50 -27.06
C ALA A 92 -13.01 18.41 -28.21
N THR A 93 -12.50 17.85 -29.33
CA THR A 93 -11.94 18.64 -30.44
C THR A 93 -12.59 18.34 -31.79
N LYS A 94 -13.93 18.33 -31.87
CA LYS A 94 -14.63 18.53 -33.16
C LYS A 94 -15.95 19.27 -32.94
N SER A 95 -15.92 20.59 -32.87
CA SER A 95 -17.02 21.48 -33.26
C SER A 95 -16.60 22.95 -33.14
N VAL A 96 -15.78 23.45 -34.08
CA VAL A 96 -15.87 24.85 -34.55
C VAL A 96 -15.38 24.88 -36.01
N ALA A 97 -16.32 24.88 -36.95
CA ALA A 97 -16.18 25.49 -38.27
C ALA A 97 -17.46 26.29 -38.47
N LEU A 98 -17.50 27.54 -37.98
CA LEU A 98 -17.28 28.76 -38.76
C LEU A 98 -18.15 28.82 -40.04
N LYS A 99 -19.29 29.50 -39.86
CA LYS A 99 -20.04 30.40 -40.76
C LYS A 99 -19.83 30.28 -42.27
#